data_AF-A0A127SQ48-F1
#
_entry.id   AF-A0A127SQ48-F1
#
_cell.length_a   1.000
_cell.length_b   1.000
_cell.length_c   1.000
_cell.angle_alpha   90.00
_cell.angle_beta   90.00
_cell.angle_gamma   90.00
#
_symmetry.space_group_name_H-M   'P 1'
#
loop_
_entity.id
_entity.type
_entity.pdbx_description
1 polymer ?
#
loop_
_entity_poly.entity_id
_entity_poly.type
_entity_poly.pdbx_seq_one_letter_code
_entity_poly.pdbx_strand_id
1 'polypeptide(L)'
;MRNREQIYGQEAAGLLRNITVYHCIRRDQLLRLYPGKEGVIENLLRYLVKQQRIFYNTDRDCYGDVPDCREDRELTAALWVLLDFIEKVEYHSPDNMPAKLVFFADGEVYEVVYVGPGKEALLQHALAAEDDSGQRDGI
;
A
#
# COMPACT_ATOMS: atom_id res chain seq x y z
N MET A 1 25.03 -14.86 5.48
CA MET A 1 23.82 -15.67 5.78
C MET A 1 23.03 -14.98 6.87
N ARG A 2 21.77 -14.61 6.65
CA ARG A 2 20.88 -14.14 7.74
C ARG A 2 20.26 -15.37 8.42
N ASN A 3 20.17 -15.37 9.76
CA ASN A 3 19.52 -16.44 10.51
C ASN A 3 18.00 -16.40 10.29
N ARG A 4 17.31 -17.55 10.35
CA ARG A 4 15.84 -17.65 10.24
C ARG A 4 15.14 -16.67 11.18
N GLU A 5 15.60 -16.52 12.41
CA GLU A 5 15.06 -15.57 13.38
C GLU A 5 15.12 -14.10 12.92
N GLN A 6 16.20 -13.71 12.24
CA GLN A 6 16.35 -12.35 11.70
C GLN A 6 15.39 -12.11 10.54
N ILE A 7 15.16 -13.13 9.70
CA ILE A 7 14.19 -13.07 8.60
C ILE A 7 12.78 -12.92 9.17
N TYR A 8 12.38 -13.78 10.12
CA TYR A 8 11.07 -13.66 10.78
C TYR A 8 10.88 -12.31 11.48
N GLY A 9 11.93 -11.77 12.11
CA GLY A 9 11.90 -10.44 12.73
C GLY A 9 11.70 -9.32 11.72
N GLN A 10 12.37 -9.39 10.56
CA GLN A 10 12.23 -8.40 9.49
C GLN A 10 10.81 -8.42 8.89
N GLU A 11 10.27 -9.59 8.58
CA GLU A 11 8.91 -9.72 8.04
C GLU A 11 7.85 -9.25 9.05
N ALA A 12 8.01 -9.59 10.33
CA ALA A 12 7.09 -9.13 11.38
C ALA A 12 7.10 -7.61 11.52
N ALA A 13 8.28 -6.97 11.46
CA ALA A 13 8.40 -5.52 11.50
C ALA A 13 7.78 -4.86 10.25
N GLY A 14 7.98 -5.46 9.07
CA GLY A 14 7.35 -5.01 7.82
C GLY A 14 5.82 -5.08 7.89
N LEU A 15 5.27 -6.19 8.37
CA LEU A 15 3.82 -6.36 8.54
C LEU A 15 3.23 -5.32 9.47
N LEU A 16 3.86 -5.11 10.63
CA LEU A 16 3.42 -4.10 11.58
C LEU A 16 3.48 -2.70 10.99
N ARG A 17 4.59 -2.34 10.32
CA ARG A 17 4.69 -1.05 9.62
C ARG A 17 3.53 -0.89 8.65
N ASN A 18 3.31 -1.87 7.77
CA ASN A 18 2.29 -1.77 6.74
C ASN A 18 0.89 -1.62 7.36
N ILE A 19 0.54 -2.45 8.34
CA ILE A 19 -0.77 -2.34 9.01
C ILE A 19 -0.92 -1.01 9.73
N THR A 20 0.14 -0.48 10.37
CA THR A 20 0.11 0.81 11.06
C THR A 20 0.00 2.00 10.11
N VAL A 21 0.69 1.99 8.96
CA VAL A 21 0.66 3.15 8.04
C VAL A 21 -0.60 3.16 7.18
N TYR A 22 -1.08 1.99 6.74
CA TYR A 22 -2.30 1.90 5.94
C TYR A 22 -3.58 1.83 6.78
N HIS A 23 -3.45 1.60 8.10
CA HIS A 23 -4.51 1.47 9.12
C HIS A 23 -5.50 0.30 8.92
N CYS A 24 -5.79 -0.08 7.68
CA CYS A 24 -6.66 -1.19 7.31
C CYS A 24 -6.19 -1.76 5.96
N ILE A 25 -5.81 -3.04 5.92
CA ILE A 25 -5.41 -3.73 4.69
C ILE A 25 -6.19 -5.04 4.59
N ARG A 26 -6.77 -5.33 3.43
CA ARG A 26 -7.41 -6.62 3.16
C ARG A 26 -6.39 -7.76 3.21
N ARG A 27 -6.80 -8.92 3.70
CA ARG A 27 -5.92 -10.08 3.87
C ARG A 27 -5.24 -10.47 2.55
N ASP A 28 -5.97 -10.48 1.44
CA ASP A 28 -5.44 -10.82 0.12
C ASP A 28 -4.39 -9.80 -0.39
N GLN A 29 -4.60 -8.51 -0.17
CA GLN A 29 -3.62 -7.47 -0.46
C GLN A 29 -2.36 -7.64 0.38
N LEU A 30 -2.55 -7.90 1.69
CA LEU A 30 -1.44 -8.06 2.62
C LEU A 30 -0.58 -9.28 2.28
N LEU A 31 -1.18 -10.39 1.85
CA LEU A 31 -0.42 -11.58 1.40
C LEU A 31 0.36 -11.28 0.11
N ARG A 32 -0.24 -10.55 -0.84
CA ARG A 32 0.41 -10.20 -2.11
C ARG A 32 1.55 -9.20 -1.98
N LEU A 33 1.62 -8.44 -0.88
CA LEU A 33 2.80 -7.61 -0.57
C LEU A 33 4.07 -8.43 -0.31
N TYR A 34 3.94 -9.75 -0.09
CA TYR A 34 5.04 -10.66 0.23
C TYR A 34 5.01 -11.91 -0.66
N PRO A 35 5.21 -11.77 -1.99
CA PRO A 35 5.08 -12.87 -2.93
C PRO A 35 6.02 -14.03 -2.55
N GLY A 36 5.47 -15.26 -2.54
CA GLY A 36 6.20 -16.49 -2.20
C GLY A 36 6.45 -16.71 -0.70
N LYS A 37 5.88 -15.87 0.17
CA LYS A 37 6.00 -15.98 1.64
C LYS A 37 4.65 -16.08 2.34
N GLU A 38 3.56 -16.35 1.62
CA GLU A 38 2.18 -16.27 2.09
C GLU A 38 1.97 -17.12 3.36
N GLY A 39 2.52 -18.34 3.40
CA GLY A 39 2.43 -19.21 4.59
C GLY A 39 3.20 -18.67 5.81
N VAL A 40 4.31 -17.96 5.60
CA VAL A 40 5.06 -17.30 6.68
C VAL A 40 4.27 -16.09 7.19
N ILE A 41 3.75 -15.26 6.28
CA ILE A 41 2.94 -14.09 6.62
C ILE A 41 1.69 -14.49 7.38
N GLU A 42 0.98 -15.52 6.95
CA GLU A 42 -0.16 -16.10 7.66
C GLU A 42 0.13 -16.47 9.11
N ASN A 43 1.26 -17.14 9.34
CA ASN A 43 1.68 -17.51 10.69
C ASN A 43 1.99 -16.27 11.54
N LEU A 44 2.68 -15.28 10.95
CA LEU A 44 3.01 -14.02 11.64
C LEU A 44 1.75 -13.22 11.98
N LEU A 45 0.77 -13.14 11.07
CA LEU A 45 -0.49 -12.46 11.33
C LEU A 45 -1.23 -13.08 12.51
N ARG A 46 -1.38 -14.41 12.54
CA ARG A 46 -1.98 -15.11 13.68
C ARG A 46 -1.23 -14.84 14.99
N TYR A 47 0.10 -14.81 14.94
CA TYR A 47 0.93 -14.51 16.11
C TYR A 47 0.72 -13.07 16.60
N LEU A 48 0.75 -12.08 15.69
CA LEU A 48 0.57 -10.67 16.02
C LEU A 48 -0.84 -10.37 16.58
N VAL A 49 -1.88 -11.02 16.04
CA VAL A 49 -3.25 -10.96 16.60
C VAL A 49 -3.29 -11.55 18.01
N LYS A 50 -2.68 -12.72 18.23
CA LYS A 50 -2.61 -13.35 19.56
C LYS A 50 -1.89 -12.45 20.59
N GLN A 51 -0.90 -11.69 20.13
CA GLN A 51 -0.19 -10.70 20.95
C GLN A 51 -0.93 -9.36 21.10
N GLN A 52 -2.12 -9.21 20.51
CA GLN A 52 -2.91 -7.97 20.53
C GLN A 52 -2.15 -6.77 19.95
N ARG A 53 -1.26 -7.02 18.99
CA ARG A 53 -0.49 -5.97 18.30
C ARG A 53 -1.20 -5.44 17.06
N ILE A 54 -2.09 -6.25 16.50
CA ILE A 54 -2.97 -5.95 15.37
C ILE A 54 -4.32 -6.62 15.62
N PHE A 55 -5.33 -6.20 14.87
CA PHE A 55 -6.67 -6.73 14.98
C PHE A 55 -7.12 -7.29 13.63
N TYR A 56 -7.74 -8.46 13.64
CA TYR A 56 -8.31 -9.08 12.45
C TYR A 56 -9.83 -8.93 12.49
N ASN A 57 -10.40 -8.31 11.45
CA ASN A 57 -11.83 -8.19 11.27
C ASN A 57 -12.31 -9.33 10.35
N THR A 58 -13.03 -10.29 10.91
CA THR A 58 -13.53 -11.47 10.17
C THR A 58 -14.62 -11.15 9.16
N ASP A 59 -15.40 -10.09 9.40
CA ASP A 59 -16.54 -9.74 8.54
C ASP A 59 -16.08 -9.13 7.21
N ARG A 60 -14.94 -8.43 7.24
CA ARG A 60 -14.35 -7.74 6.09
C ARG A 60 -13.06 -8.38 5.56
N ASP A 61 -12.60 -9.45 6.20
CA ASP A 61 -11.35 -10.16 5.89
C ASP A 61 -10.16 -9.18 5.77
N CYS A 62 -9.96 -8.37 6.81
CA CYS A 62 -8.93 -7.33 6.84
C CYS A 62 -8.22 -7.24 8.20
N TYR A 63 -7.00 -6.70 8.17
CA TYR A 63 -6.19 -6.43 9.35
C TYR A 63 -6.03 -4.94 9.55
N GLY A 64 -6.08 -4.50 10.81
CA GLY A 64 -5.86 -3.10 11.18
C GLY A 64 -5.08 -2.94 12.49
N ASP A 65 -4.65 -1.71 12.74
CA ASP A 65 -3.99 -1.29 13.97
C ASP A 65 -4.98 -1.02 15.12
N VAL A 66 -6.29 -0.96 14.82
CA VAL A 66 -7.39 -0.85 15.78
C VAL A 66 -8.51 -1.88 15.51
N PRO A 67 -9.31 -2.30 16.53
CA PRO A 67 -10.33 -3.34 16.38
C PRO A 67 -11.37 -3.08 15.28
N ASP A 68 -11.80 -1.83 15.14
CA ASP A 68 -12.86 -1.41 14.21
C ASP A 68 -12.30 -0.64 13.01
N CYS A 69 -11.11 -1.03 12.53
CA CYS A 69 -10.50 -0.43 11.35
C CYS A 69 -11.48 -0.39 10.17
N ARG A 70 -11.38 0.67 9.37
CA ARG A 70 -12.23 0.88 8.19
C ARG A 70 -11.35 1.06 6.98
N GLU A 71 -11.69 0.34 5.92
CA GLU A 71 -11.05 0.49 4.63
C GLU A 71 -11.34 1.89 4.07
N ASP A 72 -10.28 2.61 3.70
CA ASP A 72 -10.37 3.71 2.74
C ASP A 72 -10.44 3.07 1.35
N ARG A 73 -11.60 3.17 0.69
CA ARG A 73 -11.82 2.56 -0.63
C ARG A 73 -10.85 3.08 -1.70
N GLU A 74 -10.45 4.34 -1.61
CA GLU A 74 -9.53 4.96 -2.56
C GLU A 74 -8.12 4.41 -2.36
N LEU A 75 -7.70 4.24 -1.11
CA LEU A 75 -6.42 3.61 -0.76
C LEU A 75 -6.42 2.11 -1.06
N THR A 76 -7.53 1.41 -0.83
CA THR A 76 -7.71 0.01 -1.22
C THR A 76 -7.54 -0.16 -2.73
N ALA A 77 -8.11 0.75 -3.54
CA ALA A 77 -7.92 0.74 -4.99
C ALA A 77 -6.46 1.03 -5.38
N ALA A 78 -5.82 2.01 -4.74
CA ALA A 78 -4.42 2.35 -5.00
C ALA A 78 -3.45 1.21 -4.64
N LEU A 79 -3.74 0.46 -3.56
CA LEU A 79 -2.98 -0.73 -3.19
C LEU A 79 -3.03 -1.81 -4.27
N TRP A 80 -4.14 -1.97 -5.01
CA TRP A 80 -4.16 -2.91 -6.12
C TRP A 80 -3.20 -2.53 -7.24
N VAL A 81 -3.10 -1.24 -7.55
CA VAL A 81 -2.11 -0.73 -8.51
C VAL A 81 -0.70 -1.03 -8.01
N LEU A 82 -0.38 -0.76 -6.74
CA LEU A 82 0.93 -1.12 -6.17
C LEU A 82 1.25 -2.61 -6.34
N LEU A 83 0.26 -3.48 -6.10
CA LEU A 83 0.45 -4.93 -6.14
C LEU A 83 0.76 -5.47 -7.54
N ASP A 84 0.36 -4.78 -8.60
CA ASP A 84 0.74 -5.14 -9.97
C ASP A 84 2.25 -4.92 -10.24
N PHE A 85 2.92 -4.12 -9.40
CA PHE A 85 4.35 -3.79 -9.51
C PHE A 85 5.21 -4.47 -8.44
N ILE A 86 4.62 -5.25 -7.53
CA ILE A 86 5.24 -5.63 -6.26
C ILE A 86 6.60 -6.32 -6.39
N GLU A 87 6.85 -7.06 -7.46
CA GLU A 87 8.14 -7.75 -7.70
C GLU A 87 9.32 -6.77 -7.86
N LYS A 88 9.04 -5.51 -8.23
CA LYS A 88 10.02 -4.46 -8.50
C LYS A 88 10.02 -3.35 -7.45
N VAL A 89 9.08 -3.39 -6.51
CA VAL A 89 8.90 -2.35 -5.50
C VAL A 89 10.01 -2.43 -4.47
N GLU A 90 10.71 -1.31 -4.29
CA GLU A 90 11.77 -1.13 -3.30
C GLU A 90 11.26 -0.39 -2.06
N TYR A 91 10.28 0.49 -2.23
CA TYR A 91 9.66 1.28 -1.16
C TYR A 91 8.22 1.61 -1.49
N HIS A 92 7.36 1.65 -0.48
CA HIS A 92 5.99 2.17 -0.62
C HIS A 92 5.48 2.81 0.69
N SER A 93 4.59 3.77 0.53
CA SER A 93 3.91 4.46 1.62
C SER A 93 2.55 4.99 1.15
N PRO A 94 1.54 5.04 2.01
CA PRO A 94 0.41 5.93 1.77
C PRO A 94 0.91 7.39 1.70
N ASP A 95 0.17 8.22 0.96
CA ASP A 95 0.43 9.64 0.82
C ASP A 95 -0.88 10.43 0.94
N ASN A 96 -0.78 11.74 1.14
CA ASN A 96 -1.91 12.64 1.34
C ASN A 96 -1.96 13.73 0.27
N MET A 97 -2.89 13.57 -0.70
CA MET A 97 -3.34 14.58 -1.68
C MET A 97 -2.23 15.15 -2.61
N PRO A 98 -2.36 15.02 -3.94
CA PRO A 98 -3.40 14.31 -4.69
C PRO A 98 -3.21 12.79 -4.68
N ALA A 99 -1.99 12.33 -4.42
CA ALA A 99 -1.68 10.91 -4.34
C ALA A 99 -2.32 10.26 -3.11
N LYS A 100 -2.69 8.99 -3.26
CA LYS A 100 -3.09 8.08 -2.18
C LYS A 100 -1.96 7.19 -1.72
N LEU A 101 -1.05 6.89 -2.64
CA LEU A 101 0.04 5.96 -2.43
C LEU A 101 1.20 6.40 -3.31
N VAL A 102 2.39 6.40 -2.74
CA VAL A 102 3.65 6.58 -3.47
C VAL A 102 4.47 5.31 -3.35
N PHE A 103 5.12 4.90 -4.44
CA PHE A 103 6.06 3.80 -4.42
C PHE A 103 7.24 4.02 -5.35
N PHE A 104 8.36 3.37 -5.02
CA PHE A 104 9.57 3.36 -5.83
C PHE A 104 9.75 1.97 -6.42
N ALA A 105 9.89 1.88 -7.74
CA ALA A 105 10.09 0.64 -8.46
C ALA A 105 10.97 0.86 -9.70
N ASP A 106 11.91 -0.05 -9.96
CA ASP A 106 12.82 -0.01 -11.12
C ASP A 106 13.54 1.34 -11.33
N GLY A 107 13.90 2.04 -10.25
CA GLY A 107 14.57 3.33 -10.35
C GLY A 107 13.65 4.54 -10.55
N GLU A 108 12.33 4.35 -10.57
CA GLU A 108 11.33 5.39 -10.81
C GLU A 108 10.36 5.56 -9.63
N VAL A 109 9.91 6.79 -9.42
CA VAL A 109 8.88 7.13 -8.42
C VAL A 109 7.52 7.17 -9.09
N TYR A 110 6.57 6.45 -8.51
CA TYR A 110 5.20 6.37 -8.96
C TYR A 110 4.27 6.96 -7.89
N GLU A 111 3.40 7.87 -8.30
CA GLU A 111 2.32 8.41 -7.49
C GLU A 111 0.98 7.86 -8.00
N VAL A 112 0.22 7.22 -7.12
CA VAL A 112 -1.10 6.67 -7.45
C VAL A 112 -2.16 7.64 -6.99
N VAL A 113 -2.82 8.28 -7.94
CA VAL A 113 -3.95 9.19 -7.71
C VAL A 113 -5.26 8.45 -7.97
N TYR A 114 -6.19 8.53 -7.02
CA TYR A 114 -7.54 8.00 -7.23
C TYR A 114 -8.42 9.02 -7.96
N VAL A 115 -8.96 8.61 -9.11
CA VAL A 115 -9.93 9.41 -9.88
C VAL A 115 -11.31 8.81 -9.68
N GLY A 116 -12.16 9.53 -8.96
CA GLY A 116 -13.55 9.14 -8.79
C GLY A 116 -14.30 9.15 -10.14
N PRO A 117 -15.28 8.25 -10.34
CA PRO A 117 -16.08 8.22 -11.56
C PRO A 117 -16.66 9.59 -11.92
N GLY A 118 -16.52 10.00 -13.18
CA GLY A 118 -17.01 11.28 -13.70
C GLY A 118 -16.08 12.47 -13.48
N LYS A 119 -14.89 12.27 -12.89
CA LYS A 119 -13.86 13.30 -12.71
C LYS A 119 -12.69 13.19 -13.67
N GLU A 120 -12.74 12.24 -14.61
CA GLU A 120 -11.65 11.91 -15.54
C GLU A 120 -11.35 13.08 -16.48
N ALA A 121 -12.38 13.72 -17.04
CA ALA A 121 -12.22 14.86 -17.94
C ALA A 121 -11.57 16.07 -17.23
N LEU A 122 -11.91 16.30 -15.95
CA LEU A 122 -11.30 17.36 -15.15
C LEU A 122 -9.81 17.09 -14.90
N LEU A 123 -9.44 15.84 -14.60
CA LEU A 123 -8.04 15.48 -14.45
C LEU A 123 -7.27 15.67 -15.76
N GLN A 124 -7.82 15.19 -16.88
CA GLN A 124 -7.17 15.34 -18.20
C GLN A 124 -6.91 16.80 -18.55
N HIS A 125 -7.86 17.69 -18.25
CA HIS A 125 -7.66 19.13 -18.46
C HIS A 125 -6.60 19.73 -17.54
N ALA A 126 -6.54 19.32 -16.27
CA ALA A 126 -5.52 19.79 -15.34
C ALA A 126 -4.10 19.38 -15.80
N LEU A 127 -3.92 18.11 -16.19
CA LEU A 127 -2.65 17.59 -16.69
C LEU A 127 -2.20 18.30 -17.97
N ALA A 128 -3.12 18.51 -18.92
CA ALA A 128 -2.81 19.21 -20.17
C ALA A 128 -2.43 20.69 -19.94
N ALA A 129 -2.98 21.33 -18.90
CA ALA A 129 -2.63 22.70 -18.54
C ALA A 129 -1.22 22.80 -17.91
N GLU A 130 -0.79 21.81 -17.14
CA GLU A 130 0.57 21.75 -16.60
C GLU A 130 1.62 21.60 -17.71
N ASP A 131 1.36 20.73 -18.69
CA ASP A 131 2.25 20.54 -19.84
C ASP A 131 2.45 21.82 -20.66
N ASP A 132 1.37 22.59 -20.90
CA ASP A 132 1.44 23.89 -21.62
C ASP A 132 2.15 24.97 -20.79
N SER A 133 2.06 24.92 -19.46
CA SER A 133 2.77 25.85 -18.58
C SER A 133 4.27 25.55 -18.50
N GLY A 134 4.66 24.27 -18.44
CA GLY A 134 6.07 23.85 -18.47
C GLY A 134 6.77 24.14 -19.80
N GLN A 135 6.00 24.29 -20.89
CA GLN A 135 6.53 24.65 -22.20
C GLN A 135 6.75 26.17 -22.39
N ARG A 136 6.14 27.01 -21.54
CA ARG A 136 6.26 28.48 -21.62
C ARG A 136 7.38 29.07 -20.76
N ASP A 137 7.82 28.36 -19.73
CA ASP A 137 8.93 28.80 -18.86
C ASP A 137 10.33 28.36 -19.36
N GLY A 138 10.41 27.78 -20.57
CA GLY A 138 11.64 27.31 -21.22
C GLY A 138 12.23 28.24 -22.30
N ILE A 139 12.00 29.55 -22.24
CA ILE A 139 12.58 30.55 -23.18
C ILE A 139 13.42 31.59 -22.43
#